data_AF-A0A7C1ITJ3-F1
#
_entry.id   AF-A0A7C1ITJ3-F1
#
_cell.length_a   1.000
_cell.length_b   1.000
_cell.length_c   1.000
_cell.angle_alpha   90.00
_cell.angle_beta   90.00
_cell.angle_gamma   90.00
#
_symmetry.space_group_name_H-M   'P 1'
#
loop_
_entity.id
_entity.type
_entity.pdbx_description
1 polymer ?
#
loop_
_entity_poly.entity_id
_entity_poly.type
_entity_poly.pdbx_seq_one_letter_code
_entity_poly.pdbx_strand_id
1 'polypeptide(L)'
;MRKFLSVSLSLILLGAVAFSGATFSGVARAQTLDKFVYLPLVSRAVDGTTGSTYTTGLAYQWDIDNPVRRAHLHADKNITLRGYVDVTGQTGFTPGYLDYGTDDTKGPQLPYLFNPARIPAANSLKFYKVRGWNWAGPPEPGTPGPTLDTCPPNSNPHCVNWPITGLGIPTSTGELIHLPQTHTSNPIAPGYTAIVFYADSDGIAVKYTNADSVLPNGYALHIRGIAVDPNLLNLYNQSNADPGPRYNFCGGNGNCSYPMPYLAPNQPIGRARGAYIFVAITDTGTFMDPRSCKEWWINFTGGSGQPGCVVPNGSTIR
;
A
#
# COMPACT_ATOMS: atom_id res chain seq x y z
N MET A 1 -1.13 -84.42 -25.42
CA MET A 1 -2.15 -83.62 -26.14
C MET A 1 -1.52 -82.23 -26.35
N ARG A 2 -0.79 -81.89 -27.44
CA ARG A 2 -1.25 -81.49 -28.80
C ARG A 2 -2.36 -80.41 -28.70
N LYS A 3 -2.28 -79.16 -29.21
CA LYS A 3 -1.45 -78.51 -30.26
C LYS A 3 -1.53 -76.94 -30.18
N PHE A 4 -0.41 -76.28 -30.55
CA PHE A 4 -0.16 -75.05 -31.36
C PHE A 4 -1.01 -73.76 -31.17
N LEU A 5 -0.41 -72.58 -30.89
CA LEU A 5 0.38 -71.64 -31.71
C LEU A 5 -0.40 -70.97 -32.86
N SER A 6 -0.55 -69.63 -32.82
CA SER A 6 -0.58 -68.80 -34.03
C SER A 6 -0.03 -67.40 -33.74
N VAL A 7 1.10 -67.11 -34.38
CA VAL A 7 1.75 -65.82 -34.58
C VAL A 7 1.09 -65.15 -35.79
N SER A 8 0.99 -63.83 -35.82
CA SER A 8 0.91 -63.09 -37.10
C SER A 8 1.66 -61.77 -36.98
N LEU A 9 2.89 -61.84 -37.48
CA LEU A 9 3.76 -60.78 -37.94
C LEU A 9 3.17 -60.25 -39.27
N SER A 10 3.14 -58.94 -39.49
CA SER A 10 3.02 -58.41 -40.86
C SER A 10 3.87 -57.17 -41.04
N LEU A 11 4.54 -57.23 -42.18
CA LEU A 11 5.75 -56.54 -42.57
C LEU A 11 5.42 -55.28 -43.38
N ILE A 12 6.33 -54.33 -43.31
CA ILE A 12 6.39 -53.04 -44.02
C ILE A 12 6.24 -53.20 -45.54
N LEU A 13 5.53 -52.26 -46.19
CA LEU A 13 5.79 -51.91 -47.58
C LEU A 13 5.92 -50.39 -47.75
N LEU A 14 7.15 -49.98 -48.10
CA LEU A 14 7.50 -48.66 -48.61
C LEU A 14 6.81 -48.44 -49.96
N GLY A 15 6.06 -47.34 -50.11
CA GLY A 15 5.57 -46.84 -51.38
C GLY A 15 5.94 -45.38 -51.54
N ALA A 16 7.07 -45.11 -52.18
CA ALA A 16 7.44 -43.77 -52.64
C ALA A 16 6.57 -43.43 -53.86
N VAL A 17 5.65 -42.48 -53.70
CA VAL A 17 4.97 -41.83 -54.82
C VAL A 17 5.46 -40.39 -54.90
N ALA A 18 6.20 -40.12 -55.97
CA ALA A 18 6.64 -38.79 -56.34
C ALA A 18 5.42 -37.90 -56.62
N PHE A 19 5.25 -36.85 -55.82
CA PHE A 19 4.37 -35.75 -56.18
C PHE A 19 5.16 -34.69 -56.92
N SER A 20 4.92 -34.63 -58.23
CA SER A 20 5.31 -33.55 -59.11
C SER A 20 4.87 -32.20 -58.54
N GLY A 21 5.77 -31.23 -58.55
CA GLY A 21 5.53 -29.88 -58.11
C GLY A 21 4.37 -29.24 -58.88
N ALA A 22 3.30 -28.93 -58.15
CA ALA A 22 2.43 -27.82 -58.47
C ALA A 22 2.68 -26.77 -57.38
N THR A 23 3.41 -25.72 -57.73
CA THR A 23 3.47 -24.50 -56.93
C THR A 23 2.10 -23.83 -57.02
N PHE A 24 1.21 -24.17 -56.09
CA PHE A 24 0.05 -23.33 -55.82
C PHE A 24 0.54 -22.16 -54.97
N SER A 25 0.63 -20.98 -55.57
CA SER A 25 0.62 -19.71 -54.84
C SER A 25 -0.78 -19.50 -54.24
N GLY A 26 -1.11 -20.31 -53.25
CA GLY A 26 -2.22 -20.04 -52.35
C GLY A 26 -1.75 -18.95 -51.40
N VAL A 27 -2.25 -17.73 -51.59
CA VAL A 27 -2.17 -16.69 -50.57
C VAL A 27 -2.83 -17.26 -49.32
N ALA A 28 -2.02 -17.73 -48.37
CA ALA A 28 -2.49 -18.02 -47.03
C ALA A 28 -2.95 -16.69 -46.44
N ARG A 29 -4.23 -16.38 -46.62
CA ARG A 29 -4.87 -15.32 -45.86
C ARG A 29 -4.86 -15.83 -44.42
N ALA A 30 -3.90 -15.36 -43.63
CA ALA A 30 -3.97 -15.48 -42.19
C ALA A 30 -5.33 -14.93 -41.79
N GLN A 31 -6.26 -15.81 -41.42
CA GLN A 31 -7.47 -15.37 -40.75
C GLN A 31 -7.01 -14.86 -39.41
N THR A 32 -6.90 -13.54 -39.28
CA THR A 32 -6.84 -12.88 -37.98
C THR A 32 -8.05 -13.36 -37.21
N LEU A 33 -7.81 -14.10 -36.13
CA LEU A 33 -8.85 -14.55 -35.24
C LEU A 33 -9.30 -13.32 -34.43
N ASP A 34 -10.14 -12.47 -35.03
CA ASP A 34 -10.67 -11.24 -34.41
C ASP A 34 -11.75 -11.54 -33.34
N LYS A 35 -11.75 -12.76 -32.79
CA LYS A 35 -12.72 -13.19 -31.79
C LYS A 35 -12.11 -13.07 -30.40
N PHE A 36 -12.33 -11.92 -29.78
CA PHE A 36 -12.11 -11.74 -28.35
C PHE A 36 -13.24 -12.44 -27.59
N VAL A 37 -12.88 -13.41 -26.74
CA VAL A 37 -13.79 -13.98 -25.76
C VAL A 37 -13.58 -13.22 -24.46
N TYR A 38 -14.56 -12.39 -24.09
CA TYR A 38 -14.59 -11.74 -22.79
C TYR A 38 -15.26 -12.67 -21.78
N LEU A 39 -14.47 -13.27 -20.92
CA LEU A 39 -15.00 -13.96 -19.74
C LEU A 39 -15.34 -12.90 -18.68
N PRO A 40 -16.56 -12.91 -18.10
CA PRO A 40 -16.85 -12.02 -16.99
C PRO A 40 -15.93 -12.38 -15.82
N LEU A 41 -15.15 -11.41 -15.33
CA LEU A 41 -14.46 -11.55 -14.07
C LEU A 41 -15.51 -11.47 -12.96
N VAL A 42 -15.94 -12.62 -12.47
CA VAL A 42 -16.75 -12.71 -11.25
C VAL A 42 -15.79 -12.75 -10.07
N SER A 43 -15.48 -11.59 -9.50
CA SER A 43 -14.80 -11.51 -8.21
C SER A 43 -15.84 -11.22 -7.11
N ARG A 44 -15.72 -11.91 -5.98
CA ARG A 44 -16.53 -11.59 -4.80
C ARG A 44 -15.93 -10.33 -4.18
N ALA A 45 -16.62 -9.21 -4.32
CA ALA A 45 -16.24 -7.99 -3.61
C ALA A 45 -16.28 -8.26 -2.09
N VAL A 46 -15.20 -7.88 -1.41
CA VAL A 46 -15.20 -7.82 0.06
C VAL A 46 -16.05 -6.62 0.46
N ASP A 47 -17.10 -6.88 1.23
CA ASP A 47 -17.89 -5.83 1.88
C ASP A 47 -17.01 -5.12 2.91
N GLY A 48 -16.86 -3.80 2.80
CA GLY A 48 -16.06 -2.99 3.71
C GLY A 48 -16.75 -2.69 5.05
N THR A 49 -18.04 -3.01 5.18
CA THR A 49 -18.84 -2.65 6.34
C THR A 49 -18.26 -3.19 7.65
N THR A 50 -18.01 -2.27 8.58
CA THR A 50 -17.47 -2.57 9.91
C THR A 50 -18.53 -2.47 11.02
N GLY A 51 -19.63 -1.76 10.76
CA GLY A 51 -20.63 -1.41 11.77
C GLY A 51 -20.26 -0.19 12.63
N SER A 52 -19.13 0.46 12.34
CA SER A 52 -18.70 1.68 13.04
C SER A 52 -19.48 2.91 12.58
N THR A 53 -19.56 3.90 13.47
CA THR A 53 -20.02 5.25 13.15
C THR A 53 -18.85 6.21 13.06
N TYR A 54 -18.91 7.18 12.16
CA TYR A 54 -17.84 8.15 11.92
C TYR A 54 -18.37 9.56 12.10
N THR A 55 -17.49 10.47 12.53
CA THR A 55 -17.80 11.91 12.66
C THR A 55 -16.75 12.74 11.93
N THR A 56 -17.05 14.00 11.69
CA THR A 56 -16.09 14.98 11.18
C THR A 56 -15.52 15.84 12.29
N GLY A 57 -14.28 16.30 12.12
CA GLY A 57 -13.72 17.41 12.86
C GLY A 57 -12.88 18.31 11.95
N LEU A 58 -12.18 19.29 12.52
CA LEU A 58 -11.45 20.29 11.76
C LEU A 58 -10.10 19.75 11.26
N ALA A 59 -9.92 19.72 9.94
CA ALA A 59 -8.60 19.68 9.33
C ALA A 59 -8.17 21.07 8.87
N TYR A 60 -6.86 21.30 8.83
CA TYR A 60 -6.25 22.55 8.40
C TYR A 60 -5.54 22.36 7.06
N GLN A 61 -5.72 23.29 6.13
CA GLN A 61 -5.06 23.25 4.81
C GLN A 61 -3.57 23.50 4.96
N TRP A 62 -2.75 22.49 4.68
CA TRP A 62 -1.28 22.62 4.67
C TRP A 62 -0.68 22.53 3.27
N ASP A 63 -1.48 22.22 2.26
CA ASP A 63 -1.04 22.28 0.86
C ASP A 63 -0.65 23.71 0.49
N ILE A 64 0.53 23.86 -0.12
CA ILE A 64 1.06 25.16 -0.58
C ILE A 64 0.79 25.40 -2.08
N ASP A 65 0.15 24.44 -2.74
CA ASP A 65 -0.18 24.49 -4.16
C ASP A 65 -1.31 25.49 -4.43
N ASN A 66 -1.14 26.32 -5.46
CA ASN A 66 -2.18 27.21 -5.97
C ASN A 66 -2.31 27.08 -7.49
N PRO A 67 -3.44 26.53 -8.01
CA PRO A 67 -4.58 25.98 -7.25
C PRO A 67 -4.21 24.71 -6.46
N VAL A 68 -4.96 24.42 -5.40
CA VAL A 68 -4.74 23.24 -4.55
C VAL A 68 -4.92 21.97 -5.39
N ARG A 69 -3.96 21.04 -5.31
CA ARG A 69 -4.08 19.74 -5.97
C ARG A 69 -5.19 18.91 -5.35
N ARG A 70 -5.98 18.28 -6.21
CA ARG A 70 -6.99 17.30 -5.79
C ARG A 70 -6.33 16.14 -5.05
N ALA A 71 -6.93 15.65 -3.97
CA ALA A 71 -6.30 14.64 -3.13
C ALA A 71 -5.98 13.34 -3.88
N HIS A 72 -6.83 12.94 -4.83
CA HIS A 72 -6.59 11.77 -5.68
C HIS A 72 -5.48 11.97 -6.73
N LEU A 73 -5.04 13.22 -6.96
CA LEU A 73 -3.92 13.63 -7.80
C LEU A 73 -2.69 14.05 -6.98
N HIS A 74 -2.74 13.98 -5.65
CA HIS A 74 -1.64 14.36 -4.78
C HIS A 74 -0.85 13.13 -4.33
N ALA A 75 0.39 12.98 -4.80
CA ALA A 75 1.20 11.78 -4.61
C ALA A 75 1.54 11.47 -3.15
N ASP A 76 1.60 12.48 -2.29
CA ASP A 76 1.77 12.27 -0.84
C ASP A 76 0.48 11.89 -0.10
N LYS A 77 -0.69 12.06 -0.71
CA LYS A 77 -1.98 11.67 -0.10
C LYS A 77 -2.40 10.31 -0.66
N ASN A 78 -2.38 10.19 -1.99
CA ASN A 78 -2.69 8.98 -2.74
C ASN A 78 -1.41 8.22 -3.12
N ILE A 79 -0.98 7.28 -2.26
CA ILE A 79 0.22 6.48 -2.49
C ILE A 79 0.15 5.60 -3.74
N THR A 80 -1.04 5.36 -4.31
CA THR A 80 -1.18 4.65 -5.60
C THR A 80 -0.47 5.38 -6.72
N LEU A 81 -0.51 6.72 -6.71
CA LEU A 81 0.13 7.53 -7.73
C LEU A 81 1.62 7.26 -7.75
N ARG A 82 2.26 7.37 -6.57
CA ARG A 82 3.69 7.05 -6.40
C ARG A 82 3.97 5.63 -6.89
N GLY A 83 3.18 4.68 -6.42
CA GLY A 83 3.47 3.27 -6.59
C GLY A 83 4.63 2.80 -5.71
N TYR A 84 4.79 1.49 -5.64
CA TYR A 84 5.79 0.83 -4.81
C TYR A 84 6.25 -0.46 -5.47
N VAL A 85 7.50 -0.85 -5.19
CA VAL A 85 8.16 -2.01 -5.79
C VAL A 85 8.35 -3.07 -4.72
N ASP A 86 7.90 -4.31 -4.98
CA ASP A 86 8.19 -5.45 -4.12
C ASP A 86 9.67 -5.80 -4.21
N VAL A 87 10.35 -5.75 -3.08
CA VAL A 87 11.77 -6.09 -2.92
C VAL A 87 11.97 -7.31 -2.02
N THR A 88 10.90 -8.06 -1.76
CA THR A 88 10.94 -9.27 -0.92
C THR A 88 11.92 -10.30 -1.47
N GLY A 89 12.85 -10.75 -0.63
CA GLY A 89 13.82 -11.79 -0.99
C GLY A 89 14.94 -11.33 -1.93
N GLN A 90 15.03 -10.03 -2.22
CA GLN A 90 16.18 -9.49 -2.94
C GLN A 90 17.46 -9.64 -2.08
N THR A 91 18.60 -9.87 -2.75
CA THR A 91 19.90 -9.99 -2.10
C THR A 91 20.32 -8.66 -1.46
N GLY A 92 20.85 -8.70 -0.24
CA GLY A 92 21.30 -7.51 0.50
C GLY A 92 20.35 -7.04 1.59
N PHE A 93 19.08 -7.44 1.53
CA PHE A 93 18.08 -7.06 2.52
C PHE A 93 18.06 -8.01 3.72
N THR A 94 18.08 -7.44 4.92
CA THR A 94 17.83 -8.19 6.16
C THR A 94 16.31 -8.33 6.38
N PRO A 95 15.75 -9.55 6.37
CA PRO A 95 14.33 -9.74 6.66
C PRO A 95 14.06 -9.56 8.15
N GLY A 96 12.87 -9.04 8.48
CA GLY A 96 12.35 -8.97 9.85
C GLY A 96 12.33 -7.57 10.46
N TYR A 97 12.18 -7.53 11.79
CA TYR A 97 12.09 -6.30 12.57
C TYR A 97 13.50 -5.82 12.94
N LEU A 98 13.73 -4.52 12.79
CA LEU A 98 15.06 -3.92 12.92
C LEU A 98 15.09 -2.89 14.05
N ASP A 99 16.22 -2.85 14.76
CA ASP A 99 16.48 -1.88 15.83
C ASP A 99 17.26 -0.70 15.25
N TYR A 100 16.56 0.39 14.93
CA TYR A 100 17.17 1.66 14.53
C TYR A 100 17.39 2.61 15.72
N GLY A 101 17.11 2.16 16.95
CA GLY A 101 16.90 3.04 18.09
C GLY A 101 15.45 3.53 18.18
N THR A 102 15.19 4.39 19.17
CA THR A 102 13.90 5.06 19.38
C THR A 102 14.17 6.56 19.41
N ASP A 103 13.36 7.34 18.69
CA ASP A 103 13.39 8.80 18.74
C ASP A 103 12.10 9.37 19.36
N ASP A 104 10.93 8.81 19.00
CA ASP A 104 9.63 9.19 19.57
C ASP A 104 8.69 7.97 19.73
N THR A 105 7.77 8.05 20.70
CA THR A 105 6.76 7.03 21.00
C THR A 105 5.34 7.45 20.61
N LYS A 106 5.17 8.60 19.95
CA LYS A 106 3.87 9.09 19.47
C LYS A 106 3.47 8.53 18.09
N GLY A 107 4.31 7.67 17.52
CA GLY A 107 4.03 6.98 16.26
C GLY A 107 2.91 5.92 16.36
N PRO A 108 2.26 5.60 15.22
CA PRO A 108 1.28 4.51 15.16
C PRO A 108 1.92 3.16 15.49
N GLN A 109 1.22 2.35 16.29
CA GLN A 109 1.66 1.01 16.70
C GLN A 109 0.99 -0.07 15.83
N LEU A 110 1.71 -0.56 14.83
CA LEU A 110 1.19 -1.44 13.76
C LEU A 110 0.51 -2.74 14.23
N PRO A 111 0.86 -3.35 15.38
CA PRO A 111 0.12 -4.51 15.89
C PRO A 111 -1.38 -4.25 16.09
N TYR A 112 -1.77 -3.00 16.35
CA TYR A 112 -3.16 -2.60 16.56
C TYR A 112 -3.93 -2.33 15.25
N LEU A 113 -3.34 -2.61 14.08
CA LEU A 113 -4.13 -2.81 12.86
C LEU A 113 -5.14 -3.97 13.04
N PHE A 114 -4.83 -4.90 13.94
CA PHE A 114 -5.59 -6.12 14.21
C PHE A 114 -6.20 -6.11 15.61
N ASN A 115 -7.28 -6.87 15.77
CA ASN A 115 -7.90 -7.14 17.06
C ASN A 115 -8.22 -8.65 17.18
N PRO A 116 -7.55 -9.41 18.06
CA PRO A 116 -6.50 -8.97 18.99
C PRO A 116 -5.24 -8.47 18.25
N ALA A 117 -4.49 -7.57 18.90
CA ALA A 117 -3.24 -7.06 18.37
C ALA A 117 -2.24 -8.20 18.13
N ARG A 118 -1.57 -8.20 16.98
CA ARG A 118 -0.67 -9.29 16.60
C ARG A 118 0.55 -8.82 15.84
N ILE A 119 1.59 -9.64 15.90
CA ILE A 119 2.84 -9.45 15.17
C ILE A 119 2.97 -10.59 14.16
N PRO A 120 3.04 -10.29 12.86
CA PRO A 120 3.37 -11.31 11.87
C PRO A 120 4.77 -11.89 12.11
N ALA A 121 4.95 -13.17 11.81
CA ALA A 121 6.28 -13.76 11.74
C ALA A 121 7.12 -13.01 10.69
N ALA A 122 8.39 -12.75 10.98
CA ALA A 122 9.27 -11.96 10.11
C ALA A 122 9.35 -12.48 8.67
N ASN A 123 9.32 -13.82 8.49
CA ASN A 123 9.35 -14.49 7.19
C ASN A 123 8.02 -14.43 6.42
N SER A 124 6.94 -13.99 7.06
CA SER A 124 5.61 -13.85 6.43
C SER A 124 5.38 -12.45 5.85
N LEU A 125 6.23 -11.48 6.21
CA LEU A 125 6.15 -10.11 5.71
C LEU A 125 6.59 -10.01 4.24
N LYS A 126 6.03 -9.02 3.54
CA LYS A 126 6.55 -8.52 2.27
C LYS A 126 7.21 -7.17 2.49
N PHE A 127 8.24 -6.88 1.71
CA PHE A 127 9.02 -5.66 1.85
C PHE A 127 8.94 -4.85 0.56
N TYR A 128 8.70 -3.54 0.68
CA TYR A 128 8.48 -2.66 -0.45
C TYR A 128 9.35 -1.40 -0.38
N LYS A 129 9.69 -0.87 -1.56
CA LYS A 129 10.19 0.49 -1.71
C LYS A 129 9.17 1.36 -2.43
N VAL A 130 8.70 2.41 -1.75
CA VAL A 130 7.86 3.46 -2.34
C VAL A 130 8.69 4.26 -3.34
N ARG A 131 8.07 4.65 -4.46
CA ARG A 131 8.72 5.51 -5.45
C ARG A 131 8.77 6.96 -5.00
N GLY A 132 9.83 7.64 -5.39
CA GLY A 132 9.91 9.09 -5.43
C GLY A 132 8.87 9.67 -6.38
N TRP A 133 8.78 11.00 -6.39
CA TRP A 133 7.78 11.69 -7.20
C TRP A 133 8.40 12.90 -7.90
N ASN A 134 8.17 12.99 -9.20
CA ASN A 134 8.58 14.13 -10.03
C ASN A 134 7.38 15.08 -10.15
N TRP A 135 7.33 16.11 -9.30
CA TRP A 135 6.23 17.07 -9.28
C TRP A 135 6.13 17.90 -10.57
N ALA A 136 4.91 18.08 -11.09
CA ALA A 136 4.61 19.07 -12.13
C ALA A 136 4.23 20.43 -11.51
N GLY A 137 3.87 21.42 -12.33
CA GLY A 137 3.24 22.66 -11.84
C GLY A 137 1.80 22.40 -11.35
N PRO A 138 1.32 23.04 -10.27
CA PRO A 138 -0.04 22.83 -9.79
C PRO A 138 -1.08 23.30 -10.82
N PRO A 139 -2.23 22.62 -10.96
CA PRO A 139 -2.69 21.47 -10.17
C PRO A 139 -2.24 20.10 -10.72
N GLU A 140 -1.34 20.07 -11.70
CA GLU A 140 -0.95 18.81 -12.35
C GLU A 140 -0.16 17.91 -11.39
N PRO A 141 -0.46 16.59 -11.36
CA PRO A 141 0.07 15.68 -10.35
C PRO A 141 1.59 15.50 -10.43
N GLY A 142 2.15 15.41 -11.64
CA GLY A 142 3.52 14.95 -11.86
C GLY A 142 3.58 13.49 -12.28
N THR A 143 4.73 12.83 -12.08
CA THR A 143 4.94 11.43 -12.50
C THR A 143 5.76 10.63 -11.48
N PRO A 144 5.62 9.29 -11.45
CA PRO A 144 6.47 8.44 -10.61
C PRO A 144 7.95 8.62 -10.93
N GLY A 145 8.76 8.81 -9.89
CA GLY A 145 10.22 8.81 -9.97
C GLY A 145 10.82 7.41 -9.75
N PRO A 146 12.17 7.33 -9.62
CA PRO A 146 12.84 6.11 -9.15
C PRO A 146 12.40 5.74 -7.72
N THR A 147 12.73 4.53 -7.27
CA THR A 147 12.57 4.15 -5.85
C THR A 147 13.33 5.10 -4.93
N LEU A 148 12.80 5.32 -3.72
CA LEU A 148 13.44 6.13 -2.69
C LEU A 148 14.67 5.38 -2.13
N ASP A 149 15.74 5.30 -2.93
CA ASP A 149 17.00 4.65 -2.58
C ASP A 149 18.04 5.65 -2.06
N THR A 150 17.87 6.91 -2.42
CA THR A 150 18.82 7.98 -2.12
C THR A 150 18.08 9.22 -1.68
N CYS A 151 18.41 9.67 -0.49
CA CYS A 151 18.19 11.01 -0.02
C CYS A 151 19.16 11.94 -0.75
N PRO A 152 18.67 12.94 -1.52
CA PRO A 152 19.54 13.90 -2.17
C PRO A 152 20.50 14.58 -1.18
N PRO A 153 21.80 14.76 -1.51
CA PRO A 153 22.75 15.42 -0.61
C PRO A 153 22.44 16.93 -0.52
N ASN A 154 21.52 17.33 0.39
CA ASN A 154 21.00 18.70 0.69
C ASN A 154 19.46 18.76 0.84
N SER A 155 18.74 17.64 0.76
CA SER A 155 17.33 17.59 1.17
C SER A 155 17.17 17.65 2.70
N ASN A 156 15.93 17.95 3.15
CA ASN A 156 15.45 17.97 4.54
C ASN A 156 16.36 17.16 5.50
N PRO A 157 16.84 17.72 6.63
CA PRO A 157 17.68 16.98 7.60
C PRO A 157 17.04 15.68 8.13
N HIS A 158 15.74 15.50 7.96
CA HIS A 158 14.99 14.28 8.31
C HIS A 158 14.94 13.22 7.19
N CYS A 159 15.60 13.45 6.06
CA CYS A 159 15.64 12.53 4.94
C CYS A 159 16.74 11.48 5.17
N VAL A 160 16.30 10.27 5.52
CA VAL A 160 17.16 9.11 5.83
C VAL A 160 16.99 8.05 4.74
N ASN A 161 18.08 7.40 4.33
CA ASN A 161 18.05 6.28 3.39
C ASN A 161 17.50 5.04 4.09
N TRP A 162 16.21 4.81 3.94
CA TRP A 162 15.57 3.61 4.47
C TRP A 162 15.66 2.45 3.47
N PRO A 163 16.16 1.28 3.90
CA PRO A 163 16.23 0.11 3.02
C PRO A 163 14.84 -0.33 2.59
N ILE A 164 13.83 -0.18 3.44
CA ILE A 164 12.43 -0.49 3.15
C ILE A 164 11.58 0.72 3.52
N THR A 165 10.58 1.05 2.71
CA THR A 165 9.65 2.17 2.96
C THR A 165 8.18 1.73 2.95
N GLY A 166 7.93 0.44 2.86
CA GLY A 166 6.60 -0.15 3.01
C GLY A 166 6.65 -1.63 3.40
N LEU A 167 5.61 -2.08 4.10
CA LEU A 167 5.41 -3.48 4.49
C LEU A 167 4.14 -4.04 3.90
N GLY A 168 4.21 -5.28 3.42
CA GLY A 168 3.04 -6.13 3.26
C GLY A 168 2.86 -6.96 4.50
N ILE A 169 1.75 -6.74 5.19
CA ILE A 169 1.40 -7.43 6.42
C ILE A 169 0.37 -8.51 6.08
N PRO A 170 0.60 -9.79 6.43
CA PRO A 170 -0.29 -10.88 6.08
C PRO A 170 -1.64 -10.73 6.79
N THR A 171 -2.70 -10.98 6.04
CA THR A 171 -4.11 -10.87 6.46
C THR A 171 -4.94 -12.01 5.89
N SER A 172 -6.14 -12.20 6.44
CA SER A 172 -7.19 -13.00 5.81
C SER A 172 -8.17 -12.11 5.07
N THR A 173 -8.70 -12.57 3.93
CA THR A 173 -9.77 -11.86 3.23
C THR A 173 -10.97 -11.65 4.16
N GLY A 174 -11.43 -10.40 4.29
CA GLY A 174 -12.51 -10.00 5.20
C GLY A 174 -12.08 -9.70 6.64
N GLU A 175 -10.80 -9.87 6.98
CA GLU A 175 -10.27 -9.54 8.32
C GLU A 175 -10.48 -8.05 8.62
N LEU A 176 -10.97 -7.74 9.83
CA LEU A 176 -11.26 -6.37 10.23
C LEU A 176 -9.96 -5.60 10.49
N ILE A 177 -9.80 -4.45 9.84
CA ILE A 177 -8.63 -3.58 9.98
C ILE A 177 -9.02 -2.32 10.75
N HIS A 178 -8.19 -1.93 11.71
CA HIS A 178 -8.44 -0.82 12.62
C HIS A 178 -7.42 0.29 12.43
N LEU A 179 -7.76 1.51 12.83
CA LEU A 179 -6.77 2.58 12.99
C LEU A 179 -5.84 2.21 14.16
N PRO A 180 -4.52 2.11 13.94
CA PRO A 180 -3.58 1.87 15.02
C PRO A 180 -3.61 3.00 16.06
N GLN A 181 -3.65 2.64 17.33
CA GLN A 181 -3.35 3.60 18.39
C GLN A 181 -1.85 3.97 18.40
N THR A 182 -1.52 5.05 19.08
CA THR A 182 -0.13 5.43 19.38
C THR A 182 0.34 4.79 20.68
N HIS A 183 1.65 4.67 20.92
CA HIS A 183 2.14 4.15 22.21
C HIS A 183 1.90 5.18 23.32
N THR A 184 2.34 6.42 23.08
CA THR A 184 2.01 7.58 23.91
C THR A 184 0.81 8.30 23.30
N SER A 185 -0.27 8.47 24.07
CA SER A 185 -1.49 9.16 23.63
C SER A 185 -1.18 10.59 23.19
N ASN A 186 -1.60 10.95 21.97
CA ASN A 186 -1.45 12.28 21.40
C ASN A 186 -2.72 12.68 20.63
N PRO A 187 -3.84 12.95 21.33
CA PRO A 187 -5.13 13.16 20.69
C PRO A 187 -5.18 14.49 19.93
N ILE A 188 -5.88 14.48 18.80
CA ILE A 188 -6.16 15.68 18.01
C ILE A 188 -7.42 16.42 18.47
N ALA A 189 -8.27 15.73 19.24
CA ALA A 189 -9.48 16.19 19.90
C ALA A 189 -9.92 15.14 20.94
N PRO A 190 -10.85 15.45 21.87
CA PRO A 190 -11.34 14.48 22.84
C PRO A 190 -11.85 13.19 22.18
N GLY A 191 -11.17 12.06 22.42
CA GLY A 191 -11.52 10.76 21.88
C GLY A 191 -11.00 10.44 20.46
N TYR A 192 -10.31 11.37 19.80
CA TYR A 192 -9.85 11.20 18.42
C TYR A 192 -8.34 11.41 18.30
N THR A 193 -7.68 10.65 17.42
CA THR A 193 -6.22 10.69 17.26
C THR A 193 -5.75 10.95 15.84
N ALA A 194 -6.62 10.82 14.84
CA ALA A 194 -6.22 11.02 13.45
C ALA A 194 -7.36 11.59 12.60
N ILE A 195 -6.99 12.30 11.55
CA ILE A 195 -7.88 12.67 10.44
C ILE A 195 -7.68 11.71 9.27
N VAL A 196 -8.73 11.47 8.49
CA VAL A 196 -8.63 10.83 7.18
C VAL A 196 -8.38 11.90 6.14
N PHE A 197 -7.19 11.93 5.54
CA PHE A 197 -6.83 12.93 4.52
C PHE A 197 -6.86 12.35 3.11
N TYR A 198 -6.92 11.03 2.95
CA TYR A 198 -7.24 10.37 1.68
C TYR A 198 -8.01 9.08 1.91
N ALA A 199 -9.00 8.79 1.08
CA ALA A 199 -9.64 7.48 1.02
C ALA A 199 -10.17 7.19 -0.38
N ASP A 200 -10.10 5.94 -0.78
CA ASP A 200 -10.81 5.39 -1.93
C ASP A 200 -11.36 3.99 -1.57
N SER A 201 -11.86 3.25 -2.54
CA SER A 201 -12.40 1.91 -2.28
C SER A 201 -11.35 0.88 -1.85
N ASP A 202 -10.07 1.13 -2.10
CA ASP A 202 -8.96 0.17 -1.91
C ASP A 202 -7.97 0.59 -0.79
N GLY A 203 -8.11 1.79 -0.23
CA GLY A 203 -7.26 2.22 0.86
C GLY A 203 -7.56 3.59 1.46
N ILE A 204 -6.82 3.86 2.53
CA ILE A 204 -6.83 5.13 3.27
C ILE A 204 -5.43 5.68 3.43
N ALA A 205 -5.36 6.99 3.62
CA ALA A 205 -4.28 7.63 4.33
C ALA A 205 -4.85 8.46 5.50
N VAL A 206 -4.20 8.34 6.66
CA VAL A 206 -4.56 9.07 7.88
C VAL A 206 -3.38 9.89 8.39
N LYS A 207 -3.64 11.03 9.04
CA LYS A 207 -2.63 11.87 9.68
C LYS A 207 -2.92 11.97 11.17
N TYR A 208 -1.91 11.76 12.02
CA TYR A 208 -2.01 11.83 13.49
C TYR A 208 -1.92 13.27 14.04
N THR A 209 -2.25 14.24 13.19
CA THR A 209 -2.43 15.66 13.50
C THR A 209 -3.60 16.19 12.67
N ASN A 210 -4.08 17.41 12.94
CA ASN A 210 -5.15 18.03 12.14
C ASN A 210 -4.66 18.63 10.80
N ALA A 211 -3.46 18.30 10.34
CA ALA A 211 -2.94 18.81 9.07
C ALA A 211 -3.40 17.96 7.88
N ASP A 212 -4.09 18.55 6.91
CA ASP A 212 -4.43 17.89 5.64
C ASP A 212 -3.23 17.87 4.68
N SER A 213 -2.14 17.24 5.11
CA SER A 213 -0.94 16.94 4.32
C SER A 213 -0.02 16.00 5.13
N VAL A 214 0.92 15.34 4.45
CA VAL A 214 1.99 14.59 5.12
C VAL A 214 2.96 15.52 5.86
N LEU A 215 2.99 16.79 5.47
CA LEU A 215 3.61 17.89 6.21
C LEU A 215 2.52 18.68 6.97
N PRO A 216 2.83 19.33 8.10
CA PRO A 216 4.12 19.49 8.76
C PRO A 216 4.35 18.30 9.72
N ASN A 217 4.96 18.55 10.88
CA ASN A 217 5.33 17.57 11.90
C ASN A 217 4.25 16.50 12.18
N GLY A 218 4.72 15.30 12.51
CA GLY A 218 3.90 14.17 12.93
C GLY A 218 3.67 13.14 11.83
N TYR A 219 3.02 12.04 12.21
CA TYR A 219 2.97 10.83 11.41
C TYR A 219 1.77 10.78 10.47
N ALA A 220 2.00 10.34 9.23
CA ALA A 220 0.95 9.86 8.35
C ALA A 220 1.11 8.36 8.11
N LEU A 221 -0.02 7.65 7.98
CA LEU A 221 -0.08 6.22 7.75
C LEU A 221 -0.91 5.95 6.50
N HIS A 222 -0.31 5.28 5.53
CA HIS A 222 -0.98 4.82 4.31
C HIS A 222 -1.28 3.34 4.44
N ILE A 223 -2.54 2.94 4.18
CA ILE A 223 -2.99 1.55 4.21
C ILE A 223 -3.69 1.24 2.91
N ARG A 224 -3.28 0.15 2.24
CA ARG A 224 -3.82 -0.31 0.95
C ARG A 224 -4.17 -1.79 0.99
N GLY A 225 -5.01 -2.22 0.05
CA GLY A 225 -5.50 -3.60 0.00
C GLY A 225 -6.64 -3.85 0.99
N ILE A 226 -7.42 -2.81 1.31
CA ILE A 226 -8.59 -2.90 2.20
C ILE A 226 -9.85 -2.42 1.48
N ALA A 227 -10.99 -3.01 1.79
CA ALA A 227 -12.29 -2.46 1.52
C ALA A 227 -12.60 -1.47 2.63
N VAL A 228 -12.39 -0.17 2.35
CA VAL A 228 -12.69 0.91 3.30
C VAL A 228 -14.17 0.86 3.66
N ASP A 229 -14.51 1.12 4.92
CA ASP A 229 -15.90 1.16 5.37
C ASP A 229 -16.70 2.14 4.51
N PRO A 230 -17.84 1.72 3.92
CA PRO A 230 -18.61 2.57 3.02
C PRO A 230 -19.14 3.85 3.70
N ASN A 231 -19.45 3.82 5.00
CA ASN A 231 -19.86 5.02 5.74
C ASN A 231 -18.70 6.00 5.92
N LEU A 232 -17.49 5.48 6.19
CA LEU A 232 -16.27 6.30 6.27
C LEU A 232 -15.92 6.91 4.91
N LEU A 233 -15.97 6.10 3.85
CA LEU A 233 -15.69 6.55 2.48
C LEU A 233 -16.71 7.60 2.03
N ASN A 234 -17.99 7.42 2.34
CA ASN A 234 -19.03 8.42 2.06
C ASN A 234 -18.76 9.74 2.81
N LEU A 235 -18.39 9.67 4.09
CA LEU A 235 -18.07 10.85 4.88
C LEU A 235 -16.83 11.58 4.32
N TYR A 236 -15.79 10.84 3.94
CA TYR A 236 -14.63 11.39 3.25
C TYR A 236 -15.01 12.07 1.93
N ASN A 237 -15.83 11.43 1.09
CA ASN A 237 -16.23 11.96 -0.21
C ASN A 237 -17.03 13.26 -0.08
N GLN A 238 -17.84 13.42 0.98
CA GLN A 238 -18.53 14.68 1.28
C GLN A 238 -17.54 15.80 1.62
N SER A 239 -16.56 15.52 2.48
CA SER A 239 -15.47 16.45 2.83
C SER A 239 -14.53 16.76 1.66
N ASN A 240 -14.39 15.82 0.73
CA ASN A 240 -13.49 15.86 -0.42
C ASN A 240 -14.17 16.35 -1.72
N ALA A 241 -15.40 16.84 -1.64
CA ALA A 241 -16.15 17.28 -2.81
C ALA A 241 -15.41 18.39 -3.59
N ASP A 242 -15.49 18.33 -4.92
CA ASP A 242 -14.91 19.31 -5.82
C ASP A 242 -15.99 19.87 -6.76
N PRO A 243 -16.22 21.20 -6.78
CA PRO A 243 -15.60 22.22 -5.94
C PRO A 243 -15.99 22.10 -4.46
N GLY A 244 -15.07 22.44 -3.56
CA GLY A 244 -15.30 22.39 -2.12
C GLY A 244 -14.25 23.19 -1.33
N PRO A 245 -14.49 23.48 -0.03
CA PRO A 245 -13.63 24.34 0.78
C PRO A 245 -12.20 23.83 0.88
N ARG A 246 -12.01 22.50 0.78
CA ARG A 246 -10.71 21.84 0.73
C ARG A 246 -9.80 22.36 -0.39
N TYR A 247 -10.38 22.70 -1.54
CA TYR A 247 -9.65 23.06 -2.76
C TYR A 247 -9.58 24.56 -3.03
N ASN A 248 -10.14 25.37 -2.12
CA ASN A 248 -9.94 26.82 -2.15
C ASN A 248 -8.60 27.15 -1.50
N PHE A 249 -7.62 27.60 -2.29
CA PHE A 249 -6.32 27.98 -1.74
C PHE A 249 -6.47 29.18 -0.80
N CYS A 250 -6.04 29.02 0.45
CA CYS A 250 -6.15 30.05 1.49
C CYS A 250 -4.79 30.49 2.05
N GLY A 251 -3.72 30.31 1.28
CA GLY A 251 -2.34 30.62 1.69
C GLY A 251 -1.56 29.44 2.30
N GLY A 252 -2.17 28.25 2.39
CA GLY A 252 -1.54 27.05 2.96
C GLY A 252 -1.18 27.20 4.43
N ASN A 253 -0.24 26.39 4.92
CA ASN A 253 0.36 26.50 6.26
C ASN A 253 -0.62 26.58 7.45
N GLY A 254 -1.80 25.99 7.31
CA GLY A 254 -2.85 25.95 8.32
C GLY A 254 -3.77 27.18 8.38
N ASN A 255 -3.74 28.06 7.38
CA ASN A 255 -4.50 29.33 7.39
C ASN A 255 -6.03 29.18 7.30
N CYS A 256 -6.53 28.05 6.80
CA CYS A 256 -7.96 27.75 6.80
C CYS A 256 -8.23 26.32 7.23
N SER A 257 -9.49 26.06 7.59
CA SER A 257 -9.95 24.76 8.05
C SER A 257 -11.25 24.35 7.38
N TYR A 258 -11.49 23.04 7.36
CA TYR A 258 -12.69 22.42 6.81
C TYR A 258 -12.92 21.06 7.50
N PRO A 259 -14.16 20.54 7.46
CA PRO A 259 -14.46 19.26 8.08
C PRO A 259 -13.79 18.10 7.32
N MET A 260 -13.07 17.22 8.03
CA MET A 260 -12.60 15.92 7.53
C MET A 260 -13.00 14.81 8.53
N PRO A 261 -13.12 13.54 8.10
CA PRO A 261 -13.41 12.45 9.03
C PRO A 261 -12.35 12.33 10.12
N TYR A 262 -12.79 12.24 11.37
CA TYR A 262 -11.96 11.94 12.53
C TYR A 262 -12.06 10.46 12.89
N LEU A 263 -10.97 9.90 13.39
CA LEU A 263 -10.89 8.52 13.82
C LEU A 263 -10.38 8.40 15.26
N ALA A 264 -11.05 7.56 16.03
CA ALA A 264 -10.65 7.18 17.38
C ALA A 264 -9.59 6.06 17.33
N PRO A 265 -8.71 5.95 18.36
CA PRO A 265 -7.78 4.84 18.47
C PRO A 265 -8.51 3.49 18.41
N ASN A 266 -7.96 2.52 17.67
CA ASN A 266 -8.55 1.18 17.47
C ASN A 266 -9.94 1.18 16.81
N GLN A 267 -10.37 2.27 16.17
CA GLN A 267 -11.63 2.29 15.43
C GLN A 267 -11.50 1.45 14.15
N PRO A 268 -12.47 0.57 13.83
CA PRO A 268 -12.47 -0.15 12.56
C PRO A 268 -12.59 0.81 11.37
N ILE A 269 -11.77 0.59 10.34
CA ILE A 269 -11.69 1.44 9.13
C ILE A 269 -12.05 0.70 7.85
N GLY A 270 -12.11 -0.63 7.88
CA GLY A 270 -12.45 -1.45 6.74
C GLY A 270 -12.08 -2.92 6.94
N ARG A 271 -12.05 -3.68 5.85
CA ARG A 271 -11.68 -5.10 5.85
C ARG A 271 -10.60 -5.43 4.83
N ALA A 272 -9.68 -6.32 5.16
CA ALA A 272 -8.64 -6.76 4.22
C ALA A 272 -9.25 -7.41 2.97
N ARG A 273 -8.74 -7.03 1.79
CA ARG A 273 -9.22 -7.57 0.50
C ARG A 273 -8.59 -8.89 0.12
N GLY A 274 -7.41 -9.20 0.64
CA GLY A 274 -6.60 -10.32 0.18
C GLY A 274 -5.74 -10.92 1.28
N ALA A 275 -4.65 -11.54 0.87
CA ALA A 275 -3.69 -12.17 1.78
C ALA A 275 -2.74 -11.17 2.44
N TYR A 276 -2.71 -9.92 1.96
CA TYR A 276 -1.81 -8.88 2.45
C TYR A 276 -2.50 -7.51 2.40
N ILE A 277 -2.21 -6.68 3.39
CA ILE A 277 -2.38 -5.23 3.31
C ILE A 277 -1.01 -4.59 3.14
N PHE A 278 -0.94 -3.49 2.40
CA PHE A 278 0.27 -2.68 2.31
C PHE A 278 0.19 -1.51 3.30
N VAL A 279 1.30 -1.24 3.98
CA VAL A 279 1.45 -0.16 4.95
C VAL A 279 2.72 0.64 4.67
N ALA A 280 2.61 1.97 4.67
CA ALA A 280 3.75 2.89 4.67
C ALA A 280 3.50 4.01 5.68
N ILE A 281 4.58 4.49 6.29
CA ILE A 281 4.55 5.57 7.30
C ILE A 281 5.41 6.72 6.79
N THR A 282 4.94 7.93 6.98
CA THR A 282 5.78 9.13 6.84
C THR A 282 5.90 9.85 8.18
N ASP A 283 7.08 10.36 8.49
CA ASP A 283 7.29 11.38 9.52
C ASP A 283 7.68 12.69 8.84
N THR A 284 6.88 13.74 9.08
CA THR A 284 7.18 15.10 8.60
C THR A 284 7.50 15.10 7.10
N GLY A 285 6.65 14.41 6.32
CA GLY A 285 6.75 14.29 4.87
C GLY A 285 7.76 13.26 4.33
N THR A 286 8.59 12.65 5.17
CA THR A 286 9.58 11.64 4.73
C THR A 286 9.08 10.24 5.03
N PHE A 287 9.13 9.32 4.06
CA PHE A 287 8.85 7.90 4.31
C PHE A 287 9.86 7.31 5.29
N MET A 288 9.38 6.45 6.19
CA MET A 288 10.16 5.78 7.23
C MET A 288 10.31 4.29 6.95
N ASP A 289 11.23 3.61 7.64
CA ASP A 289 11.27 2.14 7.63
C ASP A 289 10.26 1.56 8.62
N PRO A 290 9.12 1.00 8.16
CA PRO A 290 8.09 0.46 9.02
C PRO A 290 8.52 -0.81 9.78
N ARG A 291 9.74 -1.33 9.57
CA ARG A 291 10.30 -2.45 10.35
C ARG A 291 10.90 -2.01 11.68
N SER A 292 11.06 -0.70 11.91
CA SER A 292 11.65 -0.18 13.14
C SER A 292 10.87 -0.63 14.37
N CYS A 293 11.43 -1.58 15.10
CA CYS A 293 10.73 -2.29 16.16
C CYS A 293 10.50 -1.42 17.40
N LYS A 294 11.38 -0.44 17.60
CA LYS A 294 11.33 0.50 18.72
C LYS A 294 10.53 1.76 18.42
N GLU A 295 9.99 1.88 17.21
CA GLU A 295 9.10 2.98 16.81
C GLU A 295 7.67 2.47 16.59
N TRP A 296 7.49 1.42 15.78
CA TRP A 296 6.17 1.00 15.29
C TRP A 296 5.63 -0.29 15.91
N TRP A 297 6.48 -1.01 16.68
CA TRP A 297 6.19 -2.32 17.25
C TRP A 297 6.56 -2.39 18.74
N ILE A 298 6.38 -1.28 19.47
CA ILE A 298 6.81 -1.13 20.87
C ILE A 298 6.08 -2.15 21.76
N ASN A 299 6.82 -2.83 22.64
CA ASN A 299 6.34 -3.92 23.53
C ASN A 299 5.91 -5.20 22.83
N PHE A 300 6.04 -5.26 21.52
CA PHE A 300 5.66 -6.41 20.73
C PHE A 300 6.90 -7.22 20.31
N THR A 301 8.04 -6.59 20.05
CA THR A 301 9.29 -7.30 19.70
C THR A 301 10.26 -7.43 20.89
N GLY A 302 11.08 -8.48 20.91
CA GLY A 302 12.23 -8.59 21.84
C GLY A 302 11.98 -9.26 23.20
N GLY A 303 10.76 -9.71 23.50
CA GLY A 303 10.45 -10.59 24.65
C GLY A 303 10.70 -12.07 24.36
N SER A 304 10.71 -12.92 25.39
CA SER A 304 10.76 -14.38 25.22
C SER A 304 9.55 -14.87 24.39
N GLY A 305 9.81 -15.53 23.27
CA GLY A 305 8.78 -15.98 22.33
C GLY A 305 8.26 -14.93 21.35
N GLN A 306 8.79 -13.70 21.36
CA GLN A 306 8.48 -12.67 20.36
C GLN A 306 9.50 -12.66 19.22
N PRO A 307 9.15 -12.15 18.02
CA PRO A 307 10.13 -11.89 16.98
C PRO A 307 11.26 -11.01 17.53
N GLY A 308 12.49 -11.45 17.30
CA GLY A 308 13.68 -10.70 17.69
C GLY A 308 13.73 -9.37 16.96
N CYS A 309 14.22 -8.34 17.64
CA CYS A 309 14.58 -7.08 17.03
C CYS A 309 16.08 -7.07 16.78
N VAL A 310 16.47 -7.09 15.51
CA VAL A 310 17.88 -7.24 15.13
C VAL A 310 18.51 -5.87 14.95
N VAL A 311 19.63 -5.62 15.61
CA VAL A 311 20.45 -4.42 15.35
C VAL A 311 21.10 -4.59 13.97
N PRO A 312 20.87 -3.68 13.01
CA PRO A 312 21.49 -3.78 11.70
C PRO A 312 23.02 -3.66 11.81
N ASN A 313 23.77 -4.65 11.33
CA ASN A 313 25.21 -4.49 11.15
C ASN A 313 25.44 -3.62 9.91
N GLY A 314 26.32 -2.61 9.98
CA GLY A 314 26.50 -1.57 8.95
C GLY A 314 26.78 -2.05 7.51
N SER A 315 27.04 -3.35 7.29
CA SER A 315 27.15 -3.99 5.97
C SER A 315 25.83 -4.52 5.38
N THR A 316 24.72 -4.51 6.13
CA THR A 316 23.44 -5.19 5.82
C THR A 316 22.23 -4.25 5.66
N ILE A 317 22.48 -2.95 5.51
CA ILE A 317 21.46 -1.88 5.46
C ILE A 317 21.08 -1.50 4.00
N ARG A 318 21.61 -2.17 2.97
CA ARG A 318 21.34 -1.80 1.57
C ARG A 318 20.13 -2.51 0.97
#